data_AF-A0A2W5ZV24-F1
#
_entry.id   AF-A0A2W5ZV24-F1
#
_cell.length_a   1.000
_cell.length_b   1.000
_cell.length_c   1.000
_cell.angle_alpha   90.00
_cell.angle_beta   90.00
_cell.angle_gamma   90.00
#
_symmetry.space_group_name_H-M   'P 1'
#
loop_
_entity.id
_entity.type
_entity.pdbx_description
1 polymer ?
#
loop_
_entity_poly.entity_id
_entity_poly.type
_entity_poly.pdbx_seq_one_letter_code
_entity_poly.pdbx_strand_id
1 'polypeptide(L)'
;MAQRVLRVGVDALSVERMATAVQRSGVEFLAKSFTAEELAYCLDDPQRLAGRWAAKEAVIKCFDRTPICFRRGKIEVLSSEEGAPRVRLLDGDPAGARVEVSITHHSGMAVAAAILEMGAPEEPPLPPPPDVHVPERPLEGHKGTFGSVVAIAGSLGFTGAAYLCATGAARAGAGTVRLLVAETIYPILATKCTEVMATPVPEAAPGVLEPSAYEVAIERLLEAAACGIVGPGLGQADPTRQLIRRVLTGARCPLVVDADALNAIAADRSLLGHLSGDRVLTPHPGEMSRLTGLPTAEVQRDRRGIAVKAAREWGAVVVLKGAHTIVAGPDGQVSEDPHEVPALGTGGTGDVLSGVIAGLLAQHLDPFQAAVTGVYVHAEAGRRISERLGSSGLLASDLFDEIPLVMRSLRQAGR
;
A
#
# COMPACT_ATOMS: atom_id res chain seq x y z
N MET A 1 0.29 9.62 4.53
CA MET A 1 0.24 9.95 5.98
C MET A 1 -0.90 9.15 6.58
N ALA A 2 -0.69 8.43 7.69
CA ALA A 2 -1.78 7.72 8.35
C ALA A 2 -2.91 8.71 8.65
N GLN A 3 -4.14 8.36 8.31
CA GLN A 3 -5.29 9.24 8.48
C GLN A 3 -5.50 9.45 9.98
N ARG A 4 -5.17 10.66 10.45
CA ARG A 4 -5.33 11.04 11.85
C ARG A 4 -6.74 11.54 12.05
N VAL A 5 -7.42 10.97 13.02
CA VAL A 5 -8.76 11.42 13.41
C VAL A 5 -8.57 12.55 14.41
N LEU A 6 -8.97 13.76 14.03
CA LEU A 6 -9.04 14.91 14.92
C LEU A 6 -10.42 14.96 15.57
N ARG A 7 -10.46 15.03 16.90
CA ARG A 7 -11.68 15.15 17.69
C ARG A 7 -11.55 16.31 18.66
N VAL A 8 -12.68 16.94 18.96
CA VAL A 8 -12.74 18.09 19.87
C VAL A 8 -13.72 17.77 20.98
N GLY A 9 -13.33 18.09 22.21
CA GLY A 9 -14.17 18.05 23.39
C GLY A 9 -14.15 19.39 24.10
N VAL A 10 -15.30 19.81 24.61
CA VAL A 10 -15.45 21.07 25.36
C VAL A 10 -16.27 20.81 26.60
N ASP A 11 -15.82 21.36 27.72
CA ASP A 11 -16.57 21.33 28.97
C ASP A 11 -16.47 22.65 29.75
N ALA A 12 -17.45 22.86 30.63
CA ALA A 12 -17.66 24.08 31.38
C ALA A 12 -18.20 23.74 32.78
N LEU A 13 -17.57 24.28 33.82
CA LEU A 13 -17.97 24.06 35.21
C LEU A 13 -17.99 25.37 36.01
N SER A 14 -19.06 25.57 36.78
CA SER A 14 -19.13 26.64 37.78
C SER A 14 -18.11 26.39 38.90
N VAL A 15 -17.27 27.40 39.17
CA VAL A 15 -16.29 27.39 40.25
C VAL A 15 -16.98 27.26 41.61
N GLU A 16 -18.11 27.96 41.79
CA GLU A 16 -18.93 27.87 43.00
C GLU A 16 -19.46 26.44 43.19
N ARG A 17 -19.97 25.81 42.14
CA ARG A 17 -20.47 24.43 42.19
C ARG A 17 -19.38 23.44 42.62
N MET A 18 -18.14 23.65 42.16
CA MET A 18 -16.99 22.84 42.61
C MET A 18 -16.72 23.07 44.09
N ALA A 19 -16.64 24.33 44.53
CA ALA A 19 -16.40 24.68 45.94
C ALA A 19 -17.48 24.07 46.87
N THR A 20 -18.76 24.19 46.51
CA THR A 20 -19.87 23.59 47.27
C THR A 20 -19.78 22.06 47.30
N ALA A 21 -19.39 21.42 46.19
CA ALA A 21 -19.23 19.97 46.15
C ALA A 21 -18.15 19.47 47.11
N VAL A 22 -17.02 20.19 47.19
CA VAL A 22 -15.92 19.91 48.12
C VAL A 22 -16.33 20.12 49.57
N GLN A 23 -17.00 21.23 49.87
CA GLN A 23 -17.50 21.51 51.22
C GLN A 23 -18.48 20.43 51.71
N ARG A 24 -19.39 19.98 50.83
CA ARG A 24 -20.40 19.00 51.18
C ARG A 24 -19.86 17.58 51.34
N SER A 25 -18.89 17.19 50.52
CA SER A 25 -18.50 15.78 50.34
C SER A 25 -17.11 15.46 50.89
N GLY A 26 -16.47 16.43 51.56
CA GLY A 26 -15.07 16.35 51.99
C GLY A 26 -14.09 16.48 50.82
N VAL A 27 -12.79 16.40 51.07
CA VAL A 27 -11.77 16.36 50.00
C VAL A 27 -11.59 14.95 49.41
N GLU A 28 -12.04 13.92 50.15
CA GLU A 28 -11.86 12.51 49.81
C GLU A 28 -12.60 12.10 48.53
N PHE A 29 -13.71 12.75 48.18
CA PHE A 29 -14.40 12.46 46.91
C PHE A 29 -13.55 12.84 45.68
N LEU A 30 -12.62 13.78 45.81
CA LEU A 30 -11.74 14.19 44.71
C LEU A 30 -10.76 13.07 44.33
N ALA A 31 -10.41 12.19 45.28
CA ALA A 31 -9.44 11.10 45.05
C ALA A 31 -9.87 10.09 43.97
N LYS A 32 -11.16 10.07 43.58
CA LYS A 32 -11.66 9.25 42.45
C LYS A 32 -11.45 9.90 41.09
N SER A 33 -11.27 11.22 41.06
CA SER A 33 -11.24 12.03 39.84
C SER A 33 -9.89 12.69 39.60
N PHE A 34 -9.06 12.88 40.63
CA PHE A 34 -7.76 13.56 40.57
C PHE A 34 -6.65 12.65 41.10
N THR A 35 -5.47 12.77 40.50
CA THR A 35 -4.24 12.14 41.03
C THR A 35 -3.71 12.93 42.23
N ALA A 36 -2.82 12.32 43.01
CA ALA A 36 -2.17 13.00 44.13
C ALA A 36 -1.39 14.24 43.68
N GLU A 37 -0.76 14.18 42.51
CA GLU A 37 0.04 15.27 41.93
C GLU A 37 -0.85 16.44 41.49
N GLU A 38 -2.01 16.17 40.89
CA GLU A 38 -2.99 17.22 40.58
C GLU A 38 -3.51 17.90 41.84
N LEU A 39 -3.86 17.11 42.87
CA LEU A 39 -4.38 17.66 44.12
C LEU A 39 -3.34 18.53 44.83
N ALA A 40 -2.06 18.13 44.82
CA ALA A 40 -0.99 18.93 45.39
C ALA A 40 -0.90 20.34 44.76
N TYR A 41 -1.35 20.48 43.51
CA TYR A 41 -1.25 21.73 42.77
C TYR A 41 -2.55 22.56 42.72
N CYS A 42 -3.72 21.93 42.79
CA CYS A 42 -5.01 22.63 42.64
C CYS A 42 -5.92 22.66 43.86
N LEU A 43 -5.67 21.87 44.91
CA LEU A 43 -6.61 21.68 46.02
C LEU A 43 -6.96 22.97 46.78
N ASP A 44 -6.02 23.91 46.86
CA ASP A 44 -6.15 25.17 47.59
C ASP A 44 -6.90 26.27 46.81
N ASP A 45 -7.16 26.07 45.52
CA ASP A 45 -7.77 27.05 44.64
C ASP A 45 -8.99 26.45 43.89
N PRO A 46 -10.22 26.87 44.24
CA PRO A 46 -11.43 26.39 43.57
C PRO A 46 -11.45 26.64 42.06
N GLN A 47 -10.79 27.69 41.56
CA GLN A 47 -10.68 27.96 40.13
C GLN A 47 -9.81 26.91 39.46
N ARG A 48 -8.69 26.53 40.11
CA ARG A 48 -7.81 25.49 39.61
C ARG A 48 -8.49 24.13 39.61
N LEU A 49 -9.20 23.77 40.68
CA LEU A 49 -9.98 22.54 40.75
C LEU A 49 -11.04 22.47 39.66
N ALA A 50 -11.82 23.54 39.48
CA ALA A 50 -12.86 23.59 38.47
C ALA A 50 -12.29 23.51 37.05
N GLY A 51 -11.16 24.18 36.78
CA GLY A 51 -10.47 24.13 35.50
C GLY A 51 -9.98 22.73 35.12
N ARG A 52 -9.39 21.99 36.07
CA ARG A 52 -8.90 20.62 35.79
C ARG A 52 -10.05 19.61 35.68
N TRP A 53 -11.14 19.84 36.41
CA TRP A 53 -12.36 19.06 36.21
C TRP A 53 -12.90 19.23 34.79
N ALA A 54 -13.08 20.47 34.35
CA ALA A 54 -13.53 20.77 32.99
C ALA A 54 -12.55 20.20 31.96
N ALA A 55 -11.24 20.28 32.20
CA ALA A 55 -10.23 19.69 31.31
C ALA A 55 -10.40 18.17 31.18
N LYS A 56 -10.54 17.44 32.28
CA LYS A 56 -10.77 15.99 32.25
C LYS A 56 -12.05 15.63 31.49
N GLU A 57 -13.12 16.39 31.69
CA GLU A 57 -14.38 16.19 30.94
C GLU A 57 -14.24 16.47 29.46
N ALA A 58 -13.55 17.55 29.09
CA ALA A 58 -13.26 17.87 27.70
C ALA A 58 -12.45 16.74 27.04
N VAL A 59 -11.46 16.18 27.74
CA VAL A 59 -10.71 15.01 27.25
C VAL A 59 -11.62 13.79 27.10
N ILE A 60 -12.49 13.49 28.06
CA ILE A 60 -13.44 12.36 27.96
C ILE A 60 -14.34 12.51 26.72
N LYS A 61 -14.87 13.70 26.49
CA LYS A 61 -15.72 14.01 25.32
C LYS A 61 -15.00 13.81 23.98
N CYS A 62 -13.67 13.99 23.94
CA CYS A 62 -12.90 13.64 22.74
C CYS A 62 -13.01 12.16 22.37
N PHE A 63 -13.22 11.27 23.35
CA PHE A 63 -13.37 9.83 23.15
C PHE A 63 -14.84 9.38 22.98
N ASP A 64 -15.81 10.30 23.03
CA ASP A 64 -17.21 9.96 22.77
C ASP A 64 -17.36 9.32 21.38
N ARG A 65 -18.17 8.25 21.28
CA ARG A 65 -18.35 7.47 20.03
C ARG A 65 -17.04 6.84 19.53
N THR A 66 -16.11 6.54 20.42
CA THR A 66 -15.01 5.59 20.22
C THR A 66 -15.27 4.36 21.10
N PRO A 67 -14.63 3.21 20.82
CA PRO A 67 -14.67 2.07 21.75
C PRO A 67 -13.88 2.30 23.05
N ILE A 68 -13.16 3.42 23.16
CA ILE A 68 -12.29 3.74 24.30
C ILE A 68 -13.08 4.55 25.33
N CYS A 69 -13.00 4.16 26.60
CA CYS A 69 -13.63 4.88 27.71
C CYS A 69 -12.60 5.22 28.77
N PHE A 70 -12.35 6.52 29.00
CA PHE A 70 -11.47 6.99 30.06
C PHE A 70 -12.27 7.44 31.28
N ARG A 71 -11.85 6.98 32.46
CA ARG A 71 -12.35 7.51 33.74
C ARG A 71 -11.56 8.77 34.11
N ARG A 72 -12.19 9.74 34.77
CA ARG A 72 -11.53 11.00 35.19
C ARG A 72 -10.21 10.79 35.94
N GLY A 73 -10.15 9.84 36.88
CA GLY A 73 -8.93 9.51 37.63
C GLY A 73 -7.81 8.86 36.81
N LYS A 74 -8.03 8.61 35.51
CA LYS A 74 -7.05 8.05 34.56
C LYS A 74 -6.56 9.07 33.54
N ILE A 75 -7.08 10.28 33.61
CA ILE A 75 -6.63 11.43 32.84
C ILE A 75 -5.98 12.36 33.84
N GLU A 76 -4.74 12.75 33.64
CA GLU A 76 -4.06 13.68 34.53
C GLU A 76 -3.77 14.99 33.79
N VAL A 77 -4.03 16.12 34.46
CA VAL A 77 -3.88 17.47 33.90
C VAL A 77 -2.96 18.28 34.80
N LEU A 78 -1.67 18.32 34.45
CA LEU A 78 -0.63 19.06 35.16
C LEU A 78 -0.26 20.34 34.42
N SER A 79 0.42 21.27 35.09
CA SER A 79 1.04 22.43 34.44
C SER A 79 2.48 22.12 34.07
N SER A 80 2.91 22.53 32.87
CA SER A 80 4.30 22.49 32.46
C SER A 80 5.14 23.53 33.22
N GLU A 81 6.46 23.44 33.08
CA GLU A 81 7.41 24.45 33.61
C GLU A 81 7.14 25.86 33.07
N GLU A 82 6.52 25.96 31.89
CA GLU A 82 6.11 27.21 31.23
C GLU A 82 4.67 27.63 31.59
N GLY A 83 3.98 26.87 32.45
CA GLY A 83 2.63 27.15 32.93
C GLY A 83 1.50 26.60 32.06
N ALA A 84 1.80 26.07 30.87
CA ALA A 84 0.81 25.49 29.96
C ALA A 84 0.27 24.13 30.48
N PRO A 85 -1.03 23.85 30.41
CA PRO A 85 -1.57 22.57 30.85
C PRO A 85 -1.13 21.42 29.92
N ARG A 86 -0.79 20.27 30.50
CA ARG A 86 -0.42 19.04 29.79
C ARG A 86 -1.29 17.89 30.25
N VAL A 87 -1.75 17.06 29.30
CA VAL A 87 -2.57 15.88 29.56
C VAL A 87 -1.70 14.62 29.52
N ARG A 88 -1.85 13.76 30.54
CA ARG A 88 -1.28 12.41 30.57
C ARG A 88 -2.39 11.38 30.73
N LEU A 89 -2.46 10.42 29.81
CA LEU A 89 -3.38 9.28 29.89
C LEU A 89 -2.68 8.13 30.62
N LEU A 90 -3.18 7.75 31.80
CA LEU A 90 -2.48 6.84 32.72
C LEU A 90 -2.68 5.35 32.41
N ASP A 91 -3.70 5.00 31.62
CA ASP A 91 -3.97 3.61 31.19
C ASP A 91 -3.30 3.26 29.83
N GLY A 92 -2.37 4.10 29.37
CA GLY A 92 -1.61 3.92 28.13
C GLY A 92 -1.98 4.89 27.01
N ASP A 93 -1.33 4.72 25.86
CA ASP A 93 -1.48 5.54 24.65
C ASP A 93 -2.31 4.77 23.59
N PRO A 94 -3.65 4.85 23.61
CA PRO A 94 -4.47 4.13 22.64
C PRO A 94 -4.28 4.72 21.25
N ALA A 95 -3.71 3.94 20.34
CA ALA A 95 -3.55 4.30 18.92
C ALA A 95 -2.73 5.59 18.67
N GLY A 96 -1.77 5.93 19.54
CA GLY A 96 -0.95 7.13 19.39
C GLY A 96 -1.71 8.44 19.69
N ALA A 97 -2.70 8.36 20.60
CA ALA A 97 -3.50 9.45 21.10
C ALA A 97 -2.64 10.59 21.67
N ARG A 98 -2.64 11.72 20.97
CA ARG A 98 -2.12 12.99 21.49
C ARG A 98 -3.26 13.89 21.87
N VAL A 99 -3.21 14.41 23.09
CA VAL A 99 -4.24 15.28 23.63
C VAL A 99 -3.61 16.60 24.03
N GLU A 100 -4.08 17.67 23.38
CA GLU A 100 -3.77 19.05 23.77
C GLU A 100 -4.99 19.64 24.46
N VAL A 101 -4.78 20.44 25.51
CA VAL A 101 -5.87 21.08 26.26
C VAL A 101 -5.57 22.55 26.48
N SER A 102 -6.61 23.37 26.48
CA SER A 102 -6.57 24.76 26.92
C SER A 102 -7.61 24.96 28.01
N ILE A 103 -7.24 25.71 29.05
CA ILE A 103 -8.07 25.95 30.24
C ILE A 103 -8.13 27.45 30.48
N THR A 104 -9.32 27.97 30.71
CA THR A 104 -9.53 29.37 31.10
C THR A 104 -10.60 29.47 32.18
N HIS A 105 -10.59 30.55 32.96
CA HIS A 105 -11.64 30.85 33.90
C HIS A 105 -11.98 32.34 33.89
N HIS A 106 -13.26 32.66 33.89
CA HIS A 106 -13.75 34.04 33.96
C HIS A 106 -15.15 34.06 34.60
N SER A 107 -15.45 35.09 35.39
CA SER A 107 -16.77 35.29 36.02
C SER A 107 -17.34 34.07 36.75
N GLY A 108 -16.50 33.35 37.52
CA GLY A 108 -16.94 32.19 38.31
C GLY A 108 -17.19 30.92 37.50
N MET A 109 -16.73 30.88 36.24
CA MET A 109 -16.89 29.75 35.34
C MET A 109 -15.52 29.32 34.79
N ALA A 110 -15.24 28.02 34.84
CA ALA A 110 -14.05 27.41 34.28
C ALA A 110 -14.43 26.66 33.00
N VAL A 111 -13.67 26.87 31.93
CA VAL A 111 -13.88 26.27 30.61
C VAL A 111 -12.62 25.56 30.18
N ALA A 112 -12.78 24.39 29.57
CA ALA A 112 -11.68 23.71 28.90
C ALA A 112 -12.09 23.23 27.51
N ALA A 113 -11.14 23.30 26.58
CA ALA A 113 -11.23 22.71 25.25
C ALA A 113 -10.06 21.74 25.07
N ALA A 114 -10.36 20.54 24.59
CA ALA A 114 -9.37 19.50 24.30
C ALA A 114 -9.42 19.14 22.80
N ILE A 115 -8.25 18.90 22.22
CA ILE A 115 -8.10 18.34 20.88
C ILE A 115 -7.41 16.98 21.03
N LEU A 116 -8.05 15.95 20.50
CA LEU A 116 -7.50 14.60 20.43
C LEU A 116 -7.12 14.30 18.99
N GLU A 117 -5.88 13.85 18.81
CA GLU A 117 -5.36 13.31 17.58
C GLU A 117 -5.06 11.81 17.80
N MET A 118 -5.78 10.92 17.12
CA MET A 118 -5.54 9.46 17.18
C MET A 118 -5.25 8.91 15.79
N GLY A 119 -4.49 7.82 15.72
CA GLY A 119 -4.53 6.94 14.55
C GLY A 119 -5.94 6.36 14.38
N ALA A 120 -6.44 6.28 13.14
CA ALA A 120 -7.58 5.44 12.85
C ALA A 120 -7.26 3.99 13.28
N PRO A 121 -8.20 3.22 13.84
CA PRO A 121 -7.98 1.79 14.04
C PRO A 121 -7.79 1.15 12.66
N GLU A 122 -6.53 0.83 12.31
CA GLU A 122 -6.26 -0.07 11.19
C GLU A 122 -6.72 -1.45 11.63
N GLU A 123 -7.67 -2.05 10.89
CA GLU A 123 -7.86 -3.48 11.03
C GLU A 123 -6.53 -4.18 10.71
N PRO A 124 -6.09 -5.13 11.55
CA PRO A 124 -4.86 -5.85 11.27
C PRO A 124 -4.97 -6.51 9.88
N PRO A 125 -3.87 -6.55 9.13
CA PRO A 125 -3.87 -7.19 7.82
C PRO A 125 -4.25 -8.67 7.98
N LEU A 126 -4.90 -9.24 6.96
CA LEU A 126 -5.19 -10.69 6.97
C LEU A 126 -3.88 -11.48 7.14
N PRO A 127 -3.86 -12.61 7.86
CA PRO A 127 -2.63 -13.38 8.04
C PRO A 127 -1.93 -13.66 6.70
N PRO A 128 -0.69 -13.19 6.49
CA PRO A 128 -0.01 -13.40 5.22
C PRO A 128 0.36 -14.88 5.03
N PRO A 129 0.35 -15.38 3.77
CA PRO A 129 0.96 -16.67 3.45
C PRO A 129 2.43 -16.75 3.93
N PRO A 130 2.95 -17.96 4.25
CA PRO A 130 4.30 -18.12 4.79
C PRO A 130 5.42 -17.52 3.92
N ASP A 131 5.23 -17.51 2.60
CA ASP A 131 6.22 -17.00 1.63
C ASP A 131 6.12 -15.49 1.40
N VAL A 132 5.28 -14.75 2.13
CA VAL A 132 5.29 -13.28 2.06
C VAL A 132 6.54 -12.75 2.76
N HIS A 133 7.36 -12.00 2.02
CA HIS A 133 8.58 -11.40 2.53
C HIS A 133 8.80 -10.01 1.94
N VAL A 134 8.82 -9.00 2.80
CA VAL A 134 9.10 -7.64 2.38
C VAL A 134 10.60 -7.36 2.52
N PRO A 135 11.29 -6.91 1.44
CA PRO A 135 12.73 -6.66 1.49
C PRO A 135 13.12 -5.65 2.56
N GLU A 136 14.26 -5.87 3.18
CA GLU A 136 14.85 -4.95 4.14
C GLU A 136 15.19 -3.60 3.49
N ARG A 137 15.16 -2.56 4.34
CA ARG A 137 15.55 -1.20 3.96
C ARG A 137 16.66 -0.71 4.89
N PRO A 138 17.93 -1.04 4.59
CA PRO A 138 19.05 -0.58 5.40
C PRO A 138 19.15 0.94 5.36
N LEU A 139 19.51 1.55 6.50
CA LEU A 139 19.62 3.00 6.66
C LEU A 139 20.67 3.62 5.72
N GLU A 140 21.72 2.87 5.41
CA GLU A 140 22.80 3.28 4.50
C GLU A 140 22.52 2.91 3.03
N GLY A 141 21.33 2.37 2.73
CA GLY A 141 20.94 1.98 1.37
C GLY A 141 20.76 3.19 0.45
N HIS A 142 21.18 3.04 -0.81
CA HIS A 142 21.01 4.04 -1.86
C HIS A 142 20.19 3.47 -3.03
N LYS A 143 19.87 4.29 -4.05
CA LYS A 143 19.07 3.83 -5.21
C LYS A 143 19.58 2.54 -5.88
N GLY A 144 20.90 2.33 -5.96
CA GLY A 144 21.48 1.09 -6.49
C GLY A 144 21.23 -0.16 -5.62
N THR A 145 21.06 0.00 -4.30
CA THR A 145 20.80 -1.10 -3.36
C THR A 145 19.42 -1.73 -3.59
N PHE A 146 18.48 -0.97 -4.16
CA PHE A 146 17.10 -1.39 -4.36
C PHE A 146 16.81 -1.74 -5.84
N GLY A 147 17.88 -1.92 -6.62
CA GLY A 147 17.82 -2.29 -8.02
C GLY A 147 17.16 -1.29 -8.97
N SER A 148 17.15 -1.66 -10.23
CA SER A 148 16.58 -0.90 -11.35
C SER A 148 15.54 -1.72 -12.09
N VAL A 149 14.41 -1.10 -12.43
CA VAL A 149 13.35 -1.69 -13.24
C VAL A 149 13.32 -1.02 -14.62
N VAL A 150 13.23 -1.82 -15.68
CA VAL A 150 12.97 -1.36 -17.05
C VAL A 150 11.60 -1.88 -17.51
N ALA A 151 10.65 -0.98 -17.74
CA ALA A 151 9.33 -1.31 -18.23
C ALA A 151 9.21 -1.02 -19.73
N ILE A 152 8.67 -1.96 -20.49
CA ILE A 152 8.34 -1.84 -21.91
C ILE A 152 6.83 -1.99 -22.00
N ALA A 153 6.15 -0.84 -22.06
CA ALA A 153 4.71 -0.76 -21.85
C ALA A 153 4.12 0.46 -22.57
N GLY A 154 2.82 0.39 -22.85
CA GLY A 154 2.05 1.46 -23.44
C GLY A 154 2.08 1.52 -24.96
N SER A 155 0.96 2.00 -25.49
CA SER A 155 0.73 2.28 -26.89
C SER A 155 -0.32 3.39 -27.00
N LEU A 156 -0.66 3.82 -28.21
CA LEU A 156 -1.72 4.80 -28.42
C LEU A 156 -3.05 4.27 -27.85
N GLY A 157 -3.68 5.03 -26.96
CA GLY A 157 -4.90 4.61 -26.25
C GLY A 157 -4.66 3.81 -24.95
N PHE A 158 -3.44 3.33 -24.71
CA PHE A 158 -3.08 2.51 -23.54
C PHE A 158 -1.93 3.09 -22.70
N THR A 159 -1.74 4.42 -22.75
CA THR A 159 -0.72 5.12 -21.95
C THR A 159 -0.93 5.00 -20.44
N GLY A 160 -2.16 4.72 -20.00
CA GLY A 160 -2.49 4.43 -18.61
C GLY A 160 -1.77 3.21 -18.06
N ALA A 161 -1.70 2.11 -18.83
CA ALA A 161 -1.05 0.87 -18.40
C ALA A 161 0.45 1.08 -18.13
N ALA A 162 1.12 1.81 -19.02
CA ALA A 162 2.53 2.18 -18.87
C ALA A 162 2.80 3.01 -17.60
N TYR A 163 1.93 3.99 -17.32
CA TYR A 163 2.00 4.78 -16.10
C TYR A 163 1.79 3.89 -14.86
N LEU A 164 0.73 3.09 -14.85
CA LEU A 164 0.34 2.27 -13.71
C LEU A 164 1.40 1.23 -13.33
N CYS A 165 1.96 0.51 -14.30
CA CYS A 165 2.99 -0.50 -14.01
C CYS A 165 4.31 0.14 -13.57
N ALA A 166 4.76 1.21 -14.21
CA ALA A 166 6.02 1.84 -13.87
C ALA A 166 5.95 2.53 -12.48
N THR A 167 4.85 3.23 -12.19
CA THR A 167 4.63 3.83 -10.87
C THR A 167 4.39 2.77 -9.80
N GLY A 168 3.73 1.66 -10.12
CA GLY A 168 3.59 0.50 -9.22
C GLY A 168 4.95 -0.04 -8.77
N ALA A 169 5.91 -0.18 -9.69
CA ALA A 169 7.28 -0.59 -9.38
C ALA A 169 8.02 0.40 -8.47
N ALA A 170 7.86 1.70 -8.74
CA ALA A 170 8.44 2.75 -7.90
C ALA A 170 7.85 2.72 -6.49
N ARG A 171 6.53 2.53 -6.36
CA ARG A 171 5.82 2.47 -5.07
C ARG A 171 6.14 1.20 -4.27
N ALA A 172 6.36 0.07 -4.93
CA ALA A 172 6.90 -1.14 -4.31
C ALA A 172 8.37 -1.00 -3.92
N GLY A 173 9.02 0.07 -4.37
CA GLY A 173 10.30 0.50 -3.85
C GLY A 173 11.51 0.16 -4.73
N ALA A 174 11.32 -0.08 -6.03
CA ALA A 174 12.44 -0.10 -6.96
C ALA A 174 13.30 1.17 -6.79
N GLY A 175 14.63 1.02 -6.79
CA GLY A 175 15.53 2.15 -6.58
C GLY A 175 15.53 3.15 -7.75
N THR A 176 15.40 2.65 -8.98
CA THR A 176 15.11 3.45 -10.16
C THR A 176 14.15 2.72 -11.08
N VAL A 177 13.32 3.46 -11.82
CA VAL A 177 12.41 2.91 -12.84
C VAL A 177 12.58 3.68 -14.13
N ARG A 178 12.78 2.97 -15.22
CA ARG A 178 12.81 3.51 -16.59
C ARG A 178 11.67 2.89 -17.40
N LEU A 179 10.94 3.74 -18.11
CA LEU A 179 9.79 3.35 -18.92
C LEU A 179 10.09 3.63 -20.39
N LEU A 180 10.17 2.57 -21.20
CA LEU A 180 10.46 2.62 -22.63
C LEU A 180 9.15 2.65 -23.40
N VAL A 181 8.96 3.71 -24.19
CA VAL A 181 7.72 3.99 -24.89
C VAL A 181 7.99 4.47 -26.31
N ALA A 182 7.01 4.29 -27.19
CA ALA A 182 7.06 4.83 -28.54
C ALA A 182 7.14 6.38 -28.51
N GLU A 183 7.86 6.97 -29.47
CA GLU A 183 8.12 8.42 -29.53
C GLU A 183 6.84 9.26 -29.42
N THR A 184 5.77 8.87 -30.12
CA THR A 184 4.52 9.64 -30.15
C THR A 184 3.88 9.77 -28.76
N ILE A 185 4.01 8.75 -27.90
CA ILE A 185 3.38 8.77 -26.57
C ILE A 185 4.32 9.29 -25.47
N TYR A 186 5.61 9.49 -25.76
CA TYR A 186 6.60 9.98 -24.79
C TYR A 186 6.17 11.26 -24.07
N PRO A 187 5.69 12.34 -24.73
CA PRO A 187 5.31 13.57 -24.03
C PRO A 187 4.20 13.38 -23.00
N ILE A 188 3.28 12.45 -23.25
CA ILE A 188 2.20 12.10 -22.32
C ILE A 188 2.80 11.48 -21.06
N LEU A 189 3.69 10.50 -21.22
CA LEU A 189 4.30 9.81 -20.08
C LEU A 189 5.30 10.70 -19.35
N ALA A 190 6.10 11.51 -20.05
CA ALA A 190 6.99 12.48 -19.43
C ALA A 190 6.22 13.53 -18.59
N THR A 191 4.97 13.83 -18.94
CA THR A 191 4.10 14.70 -18.13
C THR A 191 3.53 13.97 -16.92
N LYS A 192 3.13 12.69 -17.05
CA LYS A 192 2.54 11.91 -15.94
C LYS A 192 3.56 11.37 -14.96
N CYS A 193 4.78 11.12 -15.42
CA CYS A 193 5.86 10.50 -14.67
C CYS A 193 6.92 11.54 -14.29
N THR A 194 6.96 11.95 -13.03
CA THR A 194 8.02 12.84 -12.53
C THR A 194 9.26 12.05 -12.11
N GLU A 195 9.10 10.95 -11.36
CA GLU A 195 10.20 10.15 -10.84
C GLU A 195 10.60 9.00 -11.78
N VAL A 196 9.64 8.46 -12.52
CA VAL A 196 9.88 7.41 -13.52
C VAL A 196 10.52 8.04 -14.76
N MET A 197 11.67 7.53 -15.18
CA MET A 197 12.40 8.04 -16.34
C MET A 197 11.76 7.50 -17.62
N ALA A 198 10.75 8.20 -18.15
CA ALA A 198 10.22 7.91 -19.48
C ALA A 198 11.33 8.13 -20.53
N THR A 199 11.49 7.19 -21.46
CA THR A 199 12.52 7.24 -22.50
C THR A 199 11.88 6.83 -23.82
N PRO A 200 11.91 7.70 -24.85
CA PRO A 200 11.40 7.34 -26.16
C PRO A 200 12.32 6.32 -26.83
N VAL A 201 11.73 5.39 -27.58
CA VAL A 201 12.43 4.43 -28.44
C VAL A 201 11.75 4.38 -29.82
N PRO A 202 12.43 3.87 -30.86
CA PRO A 202 11.90 3.83 -32.22
C PRO A 202 10.48 3.25 -32.31
N GLU A 203 9.64 3.88 -33.13
CA GLU A 203 8.26 3.48 -33.38
C GLU A 203 8.02 3.21 -34.87
N ALA A 204 7.23 2.17 -35.16
CA ALA A 204 6.88 1.78 -36.53
C ALA A 204 5.63 2.53 -37.05
N ALA A 205 4.80 2.98 -36.12
CA ALA A 205 3.63 3.82 -36.35
C ALA A 205 3.32 4.57 -35.03
N PRO A 206 2.46 5.60 -35.03
CA PRO A 206 2.12 6.34 -33.81
C PRO A 206 1.74 5.44 -32.63
N GLY A 207 2.59 5.37 -31.61
CA GLY A 207 2.36 4.54 -30.43
C GLY A 207 2.60 3.03 -30.61
N VAL A 208 3.20 2.60 -31.71
CA VAL A 208 3.55 1.19 -31.99
C VAL A 208 5.06 1.04 -31.98
N LEU A 209 5.60 0.31 -31.02
CA LEU A 209 7.05 0.10 -30.90
C LEU A 209 7.62 -0.65 -32.11
N GLU A 210 8.77 -0.19 -32.60
CA GLU A 210 9.48 -0.84 -33.70
C GLU A 210 10.38 -1.98 -33.18
N PRO A 211 10.51 -3.12 -33.88
CA PRO A 211 11.41 -4.21 -33.49
C PRO A 211 12.87 -3.80 -33.32
N SER A 212 13.33 -2.80 -34.09
CA SER A 212 14.69 -2.25 -34.05
C SER A 212 15.01 -1.59 -32.71
N ALA A 213 14.00 -1.17 -31.95
CA ALA A 213 14.15 -0.60 -30.62
C ALA A 213 14.86 -1.57 -29.66
N TYR A 214 14.80 -2.88 -29.96
CA TYR A 214 15.50 -3.90 -29.19
C TYR A 214 17.01 -3.64 -29.16
N GLU A 215 17.65 -3.63 -30.34
CA GLU A 215 19.08 -3.46 -30.50
C GLU A 215 19.53 -2.01 -30.21
N VAL A 216 18.67 -1.03 -30.52
CA VAL A 216 18.99 0.39 -30.32
C VAL A 216 19.11 0.76 -28.84
N ALA A 217 18.24 0.21 -27.97
CA ALA A 217 18.17 0.63 -26.58
C ALA A 217 17.78 -0.46 -25.58
N ILE A 218 16.76 -1.26 -25.89
CA ILE A 218 16.11 -2.13 -24.90
C ILE A 218 17.07 -3.21 -24.39
N GLU A 219 17.86 -3.85 -25.27
CA GLU A 219 18.79 -4.92 -24.91
C GLU A 219 19.76 -4.47 -23.83
N ARG A 220 20.55 -3.42 -24.11
CA ARG A 220 21.52 -2.84 -23.16
C ARG A 220 20.86 -2.41 -21.85
N LEU A 221 19.65 -1.86 -21.91
CA LEU A 221 18.94 -1.41 -20.72
C LEU A 221 18.46 -2.56 -19.85
N LEU A 222 17.96 -3.65 -20.46
CA LEU A 222 17.58 -4.87 -19.75
C LEU A 222 18.80 -5.60 -19.17
N GLU A 223 19.94 -5.61 -19.88
CA GLU A 223 21.20 -6.20 -19.37
C GLU A 223 21.70 -5.50 -18.10
N ALA A 224 21.51 -4.19 -17.99
CA ALA A 224 21.88 -3.41 -16.81
C ALA A 224 20.78 -3.36 -15.73
N ALA A 225 19.59 -3.89 -16.02
CA ALA A 225 18.45 -3.84 -15.10
C ALA A 225 18.48 -5.00 -14.10
N ALA A 226 18.01 -4.74 -12.89
CA ALA A 226 17.73 -5.81 -11.93
C ALA A 226 16.46 -6.58 -12.30
N CYS A 227 15.49 -5.93 -12.96
CA CYS A 227 14.25 -6.58 -13.44
C CYS A 227 13.64 -5.84 -14.64
N GLY A 228 12.97 -6.57 -15.52
CA GLY A 228 12.15 -6.03 -16.61
C GLY A 228 10.64 -6.21 -16.40
N ILE A 229 9.85 -5.37 -17.08
CA ILE A 229 8.40 -5.58 -17.31
C ILE A 229 8.16 -5.52 -18.81
N VAL A 230 7.37 -6.44 -19.37
CA VAL A 230 6.93 -6.37 -20.76
C VAL A 230 5.46 -6.72 -20.88
N GLY A 231 4.72 -5.93 -21.68
CA GLY A 231 3.36 -6.28 -22.09
C GLY A 231 2.26 -5.28 -21.74
N PRO A 232 2.21 -4.63 -20.56
CA PRO A 232 1.12 -3.72 -20.20
C PRO A 232 0.81 -2.68 -21.28
N GLY A 233 -0.33 -2.83 -21.96
CA GLY A 233 -0.81 -1.90 -22.99
C GLY A 233 0.07 -1.75 -24.23
N LEU A 234 0.88 -2.74 -24.60
CA LEU A 234 1.72 -2.67 -25.82
C LEU A 234 0.92 -2.82 -27.12
N GLY A 235 -0.31 -3.36 -27.05
CA GLY A 235 -1.13 -3.68 -28.20
C GLY A 235 -0.67 -4.94 -28.93
N GLN A 236 -1.32 -5.24 -30.05
CA GLN A 236 -1.21 -6.53 -30.76
C GLN A 236 -0.72 -6.40 -32.20
N ALA A 237 -0.16 -5.25 -32.58
CA ALA A 237 0.38 -5.05 -33.92
C ALA A 237 1.60 -5.96 -34.18
N ASP A 238 1.80 -6.36 -35.45
CA ASP A 238 2.90 -7.28 -35.81
C ASP A 238 4.29 -6.76 -35.41
N PRO A 239 4.64 -5.46 -35.60
CA PRO A 239 5.91 -4.92 -35.11
C PRO A 239 6.08 -5.08 -33.58
N THR A 240 5.02 -4.81 -32.81
CA THR A 240 5.01 -5.03 -31.35
C THR A 240 5.26 -6.48 -30.98
N ARG A 241 4.60 -7.43 -31.67
CA ARG A 241 4.77 -8.87 -31.39
C ARG A 241 6.19 -9.35 -31.68
N GLN A 242 6.79 -8.87 -32.78
CA GLN A 242 8.19 -9.15 -33.10
C GLN A 242 9.14 -8.58 -32.04
N LEU A 243 8.88 -7.37 -31.53
CA LEU A 243 9.65 -6.80 -30.43
C LEU A 243 9.51 -7.63 -29.14
N ILE A 244 8.28 -8.01 -28.76
CA ILE A 244 8.03 -8.86 -27.58
C ILE A 244 8.80 -10.18 -27.71
N ARG A 245 8.78 -10.81 -28.89
CA ARG A 245 9.57 -12.01 -29.16
C ARG A 245 11.05 -11.78 -28.88
N ARG A 246 11.65 -10.70 -29.39
CA ARG A 246 13.06 -10.36 -29.13
C ARG A 246 13.35 -10.18 -27.64
N VAL A 247 12.49 -9.46 -26.93
CA VAL A 247 12.60 -9.25 -25.48
C VAL A 247 12.56 -10.57 -24.72
N LEU A 248 11.58 -11.44 -25.00
CA LEU A 248 11.44 -12.73 -24.31
C LEU A 248 12.64 -13.65 -24.57
N THR A 249 13.19 -13.64 -25.79
CA THR A 249 14.33 -14.48 -26.15
C THR A 249 15.69 -13.94 -25.68
N GLY A 250 15.81 -12.62 -25.53
CA GLY A 250 17.10 -11.97 -25.31
C GLY A 250 17.31 -11.42 -23.89
N ALA A 251 16.25 -11.13 -23.14
CA ALA A 251 16.36 -10.61 -21.77
C ALA A 251 17.04 -11.64 -20.85
N ARG A 252 18.05 -11.21 -20.08
CA ARG A 252 18.75 -12.08 -19.11
C ARG A 252 18.40 -11.81 -17.66
N CYS A 253 17.88 -10.62 -17.36
CA CYS A 253 17.36 -10.28 -16.03
C CYS A 253 15.98 -10.93 -15.80
N PRO A 254 15.54 -11.07 -14.53
CA PRO A 254 14.16 -11.42 -14.20
C PRO A 254 13.14 -10.55 -14.94
N LEU A 255 12.05 -11.14 -15.40
CA LEU A 255 11.07 -10.44 -16.26
C LEU A 255 9.64 -10.77 -15.85
N VAL A 256 8.87 -9.73 -15.58
CA VAL A 256 7.41 -9.82 -15.44
C VAL A 256 6.77 -9.73 -16.82
N VAL A 257 5.99 -10.75 -17.17
CA VAL A 257 5.33 -10.90 -18.46
C VAL A 257 3.81 -10.83 -18.24
N ASP A 258 3.18 -9.78 -18.74
CA ASP A 258 1.76 -9.51 -18.52
C ASP A 258 1.04 -9.13 -19.82
N ALA A 259 -0.30 -9.12 -19.78
CA ALA A 259 -1.16 -8.52 -20.79
C ALA A 259 -0.79 -8.88 -22.24
N ASP A 260 -0.39 -7.88 -23.05
CA ASP A 260 -0.14 -8.09 -24.47
C ASP A 260 1.05 -9.00 -24.77
N ALA A 261 1.99 -9.13 -23.84
CA ALA A 261 3.07 -10.12 -23.96
C ALA A 261 2.56 -11.55 -23.78
N LEU A 262 1.61 -11.77 -22.85
CA LEU A 262 0.92 -13.06 -22.71
C LEU A 262 0.08 -13.39 -23.95
N ASN A 263 -0.60 -12.39 -24.51
CA ASN A 263 -1.35 -12.56 -25.76
C ASN A 263 -0.42 -12.88 -26.95
N ALA A 264 0.77 -12.29 -27.02
CA ALA A 264 1.77 -12.61 -28.03
C ALA A 264 2.28 -14.06 -27.90
N ILE A 265 2.52 -14.54 -26.68
CA ILE A 265 2.87 -15.94 -26.40
C ILE A 265 1.72 -16.88 -26.78
N ALA A 266 0.47 -16.51 -26.50
CA ALA A 266 -0.68 -17.32 -26.90
C ALA A 266 -0.83 -17.41 -28.42
N ALA A 267 -0.48 -16.35 -29.16
CA ALA A 267 -0.48 -16.34 -30.62
C ALA A 267 0.69 -17.12 -31.24
N ASP A 268 1.84 -17.18 -30.55
CA ASP A 268 3.03 -17.90 -30.96
C ASP A 268 3.57 -18.76 -29.80
N ARG A 269 3.02 -19.98 -29.69
CA ARG A 269 3.39 -20.92 -28.63
C ARG A 269 4.86 -21.38 -28.67
N SER A 270 5.59 -21.13 -29.75
CA SER A 270 7.04 -21.39 -29.77
C SER A 270 7.79 -20.57 -28.71
N LEU A 271 7.20 -19.45 -28.27
CA LEU A 271 7.73 -18.59 -27.21
C LEU A 271 7.68 -19.23 -25.82
N LEU A 272 6.84 -20.25 -25.60
CA LEU A 272 6.76 -20.94 -24.30
C LEU A 272 8.11 -21.56 -23.90
N GLY A 273 8.90 -22.03 -24.87
CA GLY A 273 10.23 -22.59 -24.63
C GLY A 273 11.27 -21.56 -24.15
N HIS A 274 10.94 -20.26 -24.17
CA HIS A 274 11.80 -19.17 -23.72
C HIS A 274 11.36 -18.57 -22.36
N LEU A 275 10.33 -19.13 -21.73
CA LEU A 275 9.83 -18.67 -20.44
C LEU A 275 10.61 -19.24 -19.24
N SER A 276 11.50 -20.21 -19.46
CA SER A 276 12.27 -20.83 -18.38
C SER A 276 13.10 -19.81 -17.60
N GLY A 277 13.21 -20.00 -16.28
CA GLY A 277 14.07 -19.20 -15.40
C GLY A 277 13.29 -18.18 -14.57
N ASP A 278 13.84 -16.98 -14.41
CA ASP A 278 13.32 -15.93 -13.51
C ASP A 278 12.13 -15.16 -14.09
N ARG A 279 11.22 -15.84 -14.80
CA ARG A 279 10.03 -15.25 -15.39
C ARG A 279 8.84 -15.36 -14.45
N VAL A 280 8.08 -14.26 -14.35
CA VAL A 280 6.81 -14.22 -13.63
C VAL A 280 5.71 -13.85 -14.62
N LEU A 281 4.81 -14.79 -14.90
CA LEU A 281 3.66 -14.57 -15.76
C LEU A 281 2.45 -14.22 -14.90
N THR A 282 1.68 -13.20 -15.28
CA THR A 282 0.55 -12.72 -14.47
C THR A 282 -0.82 -12.84 -15.17
N PRO A 283 -1.20 -13.99 -15.77
CA PRO A 283 -2.45 -14.08 -16.52
C PRO A 283 -3.70 -13.96 -15.64
N HIS A 284 -4.70 -13.23 -16.12
CA HIS A 284 -6.08 -13.42 -15.67
C HIS A 284 -6.70 -14.67 -16.31
N PRO A 285 -7.88 -15.16 -15.89
CA PRO A 285 -8.45 -16.42 -16.40
C PRO A 285 -8.64 -16.45 -17.92
N GLY A 286 -9.07 -15.34 -18.53
CA GLY A 286 -9.14 -15.20 -19.98
C GLY A 286 -7.78 -15.28 -20.71
N GLU A 287 -6.71 -14.69 -20.17
CA GLU A 287 -5.35 -14.82 -20.74
C GLU A 287 -4.83 -16.26 -20.58
N MET A 288 -5.03 -16.86 -19.40
CA MET A 288 -4.69 -18.26 -19.14
C MET A 288 -5.43 -19.21 -20.09
N SER A 289 -6.70 -18.92 -20.39
CA SER A 289 -7.51 -19.65 -21.36
C SER A 289 -6.88 -19.61 -22.77
N ARG A 290 -6.39 -18.45 -23.22
CA ARG A 290 -5.67 -18.33 -24.50
C ARG A 290 -4.34 -19.08 -24.49
N LEU A 291 -3.57 -18.94 -23.41
CA LEU A 291 -2.26 -19.60 -23.26
C LEU A 291 -2.37 -21.12 -23.26
N THR A 292 -3.33 -21.67 -22.51
CA THR A 292 -3.53 -23.12 -22.37
C THR A 292 -4.37 -23.73 -23.49
N GLY A 293 -5.26 -22.94 -24.10
CA GLY A 293 -6.25 -23.41 -25.08
C GLY A 293 -7.49 -24.03 -24.43
N LEU A 294 -7.58 -23.99 -23.08
CA LEU A 294 -8.75 -24.46 -22.34
C LEU A 294 -9.82 -23.36 -22.27
N PRO A 295 -11.12 -23.70 -22.26
CA PRO A 295 -12.17 -22.72 -22.00
C PRO A 295 -11.99 -22.03 -20.65
N THR A 296 -12.31 -20.72 -20.56
CA THR A 296 -12.17 -19.96 -19.29
C THR A 296 -12.95 -20.59 -18.14
N ALA A 297 -14.11 -21.22 -18.40
CA ALA A 297 -14.88 -21.93 -17.38
C ALA A 297 -14.12 -23.14 -16.79
N GLU A 298 -13.32 -23.84 -17.60
CA GLU A 298 -12.48 -24.93 -17.12
C GLU A 298 -11.30 -24.41 -16.32
N VAL A 299 -10.70 -23.29 -16.76
CA VAL A 299 -9.66 -22.57 -16.00
C VAL A 299 -10.17 -22.18 -14.62
N GLN A 300 -11.37 -21.63 -14.52
CA GLN A 300 -11.98 -21.23 -13.26
C GLN A 300 -12.31 -22.41 -12.35
N ARG A 301 -12.66 -23.58 -12.90
CA ARG A 301 -13.03 -24.78 -12.13
C ARG A 301 -11.82 -25.41 -11.43
N ASP A 302 -10.65 -25.37 -12.03
CA ASP A 302 -9.41 -25.91 -11.46
C ASP A 302 -8.23 -24.93 -11.62
N ARG A 303 -8.37 -23.75 -11.01
CA ARG A 303 -7.33 -22.70 -11.08
C ARG A 303 -6.00 -23.18 -10.53
N ARG A 304 -6.02 -23.88 -9.40
CA ARG A 304 -4.82 -24.38 -8.73
C ARG A 304 -4.10 -25.43 -9.59
N GLY A 305 -4.79 -26.45 -10.06
CA GLY A 305 -4.19 -27.50 -10.88
C GLY A 305 -3.64 -26.97 -12.20
N ILE A 306 -4.36 -26.04 -12.83
CA ILE A 306 -3.92 -25.42 -14.09
C ILE A 306 -2.70 -24.52 -13.88
N ALA A 307 -2.68 -23.68 -12.84
CA ALA A 307 -1.52 -22.84 -12.54
C ALA A 307 -0.26 -23.68 -12.25
N VAL A 308 -0.39 -24.76 -11.47
CA VAL A 308 0.72 -25.69 -11.17
C VAL A 308 1.22 -26.38 -12.43
N LYS A 309 0.31 -26.90 -13.26
CA LYS A 309 0.68 -27.55 -14.51
C LYS A 309 1.42 -26.58 -15.43
N ALA A 310 0.87 -25.38 -15.60
CA ALA A 310 1.46 -24.34 -16.43
C ALA A 310 2.85 -23.90 -15.93
N ALA A 311 3.00 -23.67 -14.62
CA ALA A 311 4.29 -23.28 -14.03
C ALA A 311 5.38 -24.34 -14.28
N ARG A 312 5.06 -25.62 -14.12
CA ARG A 312 5.97 -26.74 -14.42
C ARG A 312 6.29 -26.86 -15.90
N GLU A 313 5.28 -26.77 -16.75
CA GLU A 313 5.43 -26.93 -18.21
C GLU A 313 6.26 -25.79 -18.82
N TRP A 314 6.07 -24.56 -18.33
CA TRP A 314 6.75 -23.37 -18.85
C TRP A 314 8.05 -23.05 -18.11
N GLY A 315 8.34 -23.74 -17.00
CA GLY A 315 9.54 -23.49 -16.19
C GLY A 315 9.58 -22.09 -15.59
N ALA A 316 8.41 -21.53 -15.26
CA ALA A 316 8.22 -20.14 -14.85
C ALA A 316 7.25 -20.03 -13.67
N VAL A 317 7.29 -18.91 -12.96
CA VAL A 317 6.28 -18.59 -11.94
C VAL A 317 5.00 -18.10 -12.62
N VAL A 318 3.86 -18.65 -12.21
CA VAL A 318 2.54 -18.31 -12.75
C VAL A 318 1.67 -17.73 -11.64
N VAL A 319 1.22 -16.49 -11.85
CA VAL A 319 0.27 -15.76 -11.01
C VAL A 319 -1.08 -15.74 -11.71
N LEU A 320 -1.96 -16.69 -11.38
CA LEU A 320 -3.30 -16.79 -11.96
C LEU A 320 -4.27 -15.88 -11.19
N LYS A 321 -4.45 -14.66 -11.71
CA LYS A 321 -5.23 -13.57 -11.09
C LYS A 321 -6.70 -13.95 -10.87
N GLY A 322 -7.30 -13.41 -9.81
CA GLY A 322 -8.71 -13.58 -9.41
C GLY A 322 -8.87 -13.47 -7.90
N ALA A 323 -10.11 -13.54 -7.39
CA ALA A 323 -10.34 -13.72 -5.95
C ALA A 323 -9.58 -14.98 -5.47
N HIS A 324 -8.85 -14.92 -4.36
CA HIS A 324 -7.85 -15.92 -4.03
C HIS A 324 -6.88 -16.18 -5.20
N THR A 325 -6.00 -15.22 -5.46
CA THR A 325 -5.01 -15.36 -6.53
C THR A 325 -4.07 -16.52 -6.21
N ILE A 326 -3.84 -17.38 -7.20
CA ILE A 326 -2.94 -18.54 -7.07
C ILE A 326 -1.57 -18.17 -7.64
N VAL A 327 -0.51 -18.41 -6.88
CA VAL A 327 0.88 -18.31 -7.34
C VAL A 327 1.48 -19.71 -7.34
N ALA A 328 1.99 -20.16 -8.49
CA ALA A 328 2.61 -21.47 -8.65
C ALA A 328 4.04 -21.33 -9.19
N GLY A 329 4.99 -22.01 -8.55
CA GLY A 329 6.39 -22.10 -8.95
C GLY A 329 6.67 -23.33 -9.83
N PRO A 330 7.73 -23.29 -10.66
CA PRO A 330 8.10 -24.40 -11.55
C PRO A 330 8.56 -25.66 -10.80
N ASP A 331 9.01 -25.50 -9.55
CA ASP A 331 9.42 -26.57 -8.64
C ASP A 331 8.24 -27.25 -7.91
N GLY A 332 7.02 -26.74 -8.09
CA GLY A 332 5.81 -27.24 -7.45
C GLY A 332 5.41 -26.49 -6.18
N GLN A 333 6.10 -25.41 -5.79
CA GLN A 333 5.60 -24.49 -4.77
C GLN A 333 4.27 -23.88 -5.19
N VAL A 334 3.35 -23.70 -4.24
CA VAL A 334 2.03 -23.10 -4.48
C VAL A 334 1.62 -22.26 -3.28
N SER A 335 1.21 -21.03 -3.55
CA SER A 335 0.60 -20.13 -2.57
C SER A 335 -0.76 -19.67 -3.09
N GLU A 336 -1.66 -19.38 -2.16
CA GLU A 336 -3.00 -18.86 -2.41
C GLU A 336 -3.19 -17.62 -1.53
N ASP A 337 -3.53 -16.50 -2.15
CA ASP A 337 -3.78 -15.26 -1.44
C ASP A 337 -5.11 -15.33 -0.67
N PRO A 338 -5.14 -14.90 0.61
CA PRO A 338 -6.34 -15.02 1.43
C PRO A 338 -7.44 -14.02 1.06
N HIS A 339 -7.19 -13.04 0.18
CA HIS A 339 -8.11 -11.95 -0.04
C HIS A 339 -9.15 -12.21 -1.13
N GLU A 340 -10.34 -11.67 -0.89
CA GLU A 340 -11.41 -11.50 -1.85
C GLU A 340 -11.78 -10.02 -1.91
N VAL A 341 -11.24 -9.29 -2.90
CA VAL A 341 -11.44 -7.83 -2.99
C VAL A 341 -12.13 -7.47 -4.31
N PRO A 342 -13.48 -7.44 -4.35
CA PRO A 342 -14.23 -7.08 -5.55
C PRO A 342 -13.84 -5.71 -6.15
N ALA A 343 -13.43 -4.76 -5.31
CA ALA A 343 -13.02 -3.43 -5.77
C ALA A 343 -11.78 -3.44 -6.68
N LEU A 344 -10.97 -4.49 -6.63
CA LEU A 344 -9.84 -4.67 -7.55
C LEU A 344 -10.26 -5.09 -8.97
N GLY A 345 -11.54 -5.44 -9.16
CA GLY A 345 -12.15 -5.78 -10.46
C GLY A 345 -12.37 -4.57 -11.38
N THR A 346 -11.39 -3.67 -11.45
CA THR A 346 -11.40 -2.46 -12.28
C THR A 346 -10.19 -2.44 -13.21
N GLY A 347 -10.28 -1.69 -14.31
CA GLY A 347 -9.18 -1.57 -15.27
C GLY A 347 -7.91 -0.99 -14.63
N GLY A 348 -6.76 -1.60 -14.92
CA GLY A 348 -5.44 -1.09 -14.55
C GLY A 348 -4.86 -1.61 -13.24
N THR A 349 -5.63 -2.30 -12.38
CA THR A 349 -5.09 -2.90 -11.14
C THR A 349 -4.05 -3.99 -11.44
N GLY A 350 -4.27 -4.78 -12.50
CA GLY A 350 -3.29 -5.74 -13.01
C GLY A 350 -1.96 -5.09 -13.41
N ASP A 351 -1.99 -3.90 -14.02
CA ASP A 351 -0.76 -3.18 -14.39
C ASP A 351 0.02 -2.76 -13.13
N VAL A 352 -0.69 -2.30 -12.09
CA VAL A 352 -0.09 -1.98 -10.78
C VAL A 352 0.54 -3.23 -10.16
N LEU A 353 -0.16 -4.37 -10.16
CA LEU A 353 0.37 -5.64 -9.64
C LEU A 353 1.66 -6.04 -10.36
N SER A 354 1.70 -5.97 -11.68
CA SER A 354 2.91 -6.27 -12.47
C SER A 354 4.07 -5.35 -12.11
N GLY A 355 3.78 -4.07 -11.88
CA GLY A 355 4.73 -3.11 -11.32
C GLY A 355 5.24 -3.51 -9.93
N VAL A 356 4.34 -3.85 -9.02
CA VAL A 356 4.68 -4.23 -7.64
C VAL A 356 5.60 -5.44 -7.61
N ILE A 357 5.28 -6.49 -8.36
CA ILE A 357 6.10 -7.71 -8.48
C ILE A 357 7.49 -7.36 -9.02
N ALA A 358 7.58 -6.54 -10.07
CA ALA A 358 8.86 -6.13 -10.64
C ALA A 358 9.72 -5.30 -9.67
N GLY A 359 9.09 -4.41 -8.89
CA GLY A 359 9.78 -3.64 -7.87
C GLY A 359 10.34 -4.52 -6.75
N LEU A 360 9.65 -5.60 -6.40
CA LEU A 360 10.10 -6.60 -5.44
C LEU A 360 11.24 -7.46 -6.00
N LEU A 361 11.12 -7.93 -7.25
CA LEU A 361 12.20 -8.62 -7.98
C LEU A 361 13.48 -7.76 -8.07
N ALA A 362 13.34 -6.47 -8.37
CA ALA A 362 14.49 -5.55 -8.42
C ALA A 362 15.19 -5.39 -7.07
N GLN A 363 14.48 -5.63 -5.96
CA GLN A 363 15.03 -5.67 -4.61
C GLN A 363 15.59 -7.06 -4.23
N HIS A 364 15.87 -7.92 -5.22
CA HIS A 364 16.55 -9.21 -5.10
C HIS A 364 15.77 -10.33 -4.40
N LEU A 365 14.43 -10.22 -4.36
CA LEU A 365 13.58 -11.35 -4.02
C LEU A 365 13.64 -12.43 -5.11
N ASP A 366 13.51 -13.70 -4.71
CA ASP A 366 13.29 -14.76 -5.69
C ASP A 366 11.92 -14.59 -6.39
N PRO A 367 11.76 -15.10 -7.63
CA PRO A 367 10.56 -14.88 -8.40
C PRO A 367 9.26 -15.36 -7.77
N PHE A 368 9.29 -16.49 -7.05
CA PHE A 368 8.09 -17.03 -6.40
C PHE A 368 7.70 -16.15 -5.21
N GLN A 369 8.66 -15.82 -4.34
CA GLN A 369 8.46 -14.97 -3.18
C GLN A 369 8.07 -13.54 -3.56
N ALA A 370 8.66 -12.97 -4.62
CA ALA A 370 8.27 -11.67 -5.17
C ALA A 370 6.83 -11.68 -5.68
N ALA A 371 6.40 -12.75 -6.34
CA ALA A 371 5.03 -12.93 -6.81
C ALA A 371 4.04 -13.06 -5.65
N VAL A 372 4.32 -13.93 -4.67
CA VAL A 372 3.47 -14.11 -3.48
C VAL A 372 3.33 -12.80 -2.69
N THR A 373 4.47 -12.15 -2.41
CA THR A 373 4.50 -10.87 -1.68
C THR A 373 3.77 -9.78 -2.47
N GLY A 374 4.00 -9.69 -3.78
CA GLY A 374 3.39 -8.67 -4.62
C GLY A 374 1.87 -8.81 -4.70
N VAL A 375 1.37 -10.04 -4.85
CA VAL A 375 -0.07 -10.35 -4.82
C VAL A 375 -0.67 -9.94 -3.49
N TYR A 376 -0.07 -10.36 -2.37
CA TYR A 376 -0.57 -10.05 -1.04
C TYR A 376 -0.59 -8.54 -0.78
N VAL A 377 0.50 -7.83 -1.04
CA VAL A 377 0.60 -6.37 -0.83
C VAL A 377 -0.44 -5.63 -1.67
N HIS A 378 -0.60 -6.02 -2.93
CA HIS A 378 -1.60 -5.44 -3.82
C HIS A 378 -3.03 -5.70 -3.34
N ALA A 379 -3.32 -6.93 -2.90
CA ALA A 379 -4.64 -7.33 -2.44
C ALA A 379 -5.03 -6.66 -1.11
N GLU A 380 -4.11 -6.65 -0.14
CA GLU A 380 -4.30 -5.97 1.15
C GLU A 380 -4.45 -4.46 0.97
N ALA A 381 -3.70 -3.84 0.05
CA ALA A 381 -3.90 -2.43 -0.31
C ALA A 381 -5.31 -2.18 -0.87
N GLY A 382 -5.79 -3.07 -1.74
CA GLY A 382 -7.17 -3.04 -2.23
C GLY A 382 -8.20 -3.19 -1.12
N ARG A 383 -7.98 -4.10 -0.16
CA ARG A 383 -8.86 -4.32 1.00
C ARG A 383 -9.00 -3.05 1.84
N ARG A 384 -7.87 -2.46 2.25
CA ARG A 384 -7.83 -1.21 3.04
C ARG A 384 -8.53 -0.05 2.34
N ILE A 385 -8.37 0.08 1.03
CA ILE A 385 -9.10 1.11 0.26
C ILE A 385 -10.61 0.80 0.23
N SER A 386 -10.98 -0.47 0.07
CA SER A 386 -12.38 -0.93 0.03
C SER A 386 -13.12 -0.69 1.35
N GLU A 387 -12.44 -0.76 2.49
CA GLU A 387 -13.02 -0.40 3.79
C GLU A 387 -13.43 1.07 3.86
N ARG A 388 -12.74 1.94 3.10
CA ARG A 388 -13.04 3.38 3.06
C ARG A 388 -14.05 3.75 1.98
N LEU A 389 -13.95 3.14 0.80
CA LEU A 389 -14.72 3.51 -0.38
C LEU A 389 -15.90 2.57 -0.68
N GLY A 390 -15.93 1.41 -0.03
CA GLY A 390 -16.84 0.31 -0.36
C GLY A 390 -16.30 -0.60 -1.47
N SER A 391 -17.15 -1.48 -1.98
CA SER A 391 -16.79 -2.53 -2.94
C SER A 391 -16.70 -2.06 -4.40
N SER A 392 -16.93 -0.77 -4.67
CA SER A 392 -16.95 -0.20 -6.02
C SER A 392 -16.39 1.23 -6.01
N GLY A 393 -15.68 1.62 -7.07
CA GLY A 393 -15.17 2.99 -7.26
C GLY A 393 -13.68 3.17 -6.97
N LEU A 394 -12.97 2.11 -6.54
CA LEU A 394 -11.52 2.09 -6.49
C LEU A 394 -10.96 2.33 -7.90
N LEU A 395 -10.00 3.25 -8.01
CA LEU A 395 -9.17 3.44 -9.18
C LEU A 395 -7.81 2.78 -8.96
N ALA A 396 -7.18 2.27 -10.02
CA ALA A 396 -5.88 1.64 -9.90
C ALA A 396 -4.81 2.58 -9.28
N SER A 397 -4.91 3.89 -9.51
CA SER A 397 -4.02 4.89 -8.90
C SER A 397 -4.17 5.04 -7.39
N ASP A 398 -5.33 4.66 -6.81
CA ASP A 398 -5.55 4.74 -5.36
C ASP A 398 -4.62 3.77 -4.60
N LEU A 399 -4.20 2.68 -5.26
CA LEU A 399 -3.27 1.70 -4.70
C LEU A 399 -1.88 2.28 -4.39
N PHE A 400 -1.46 3.33 -5.10
CA PHE A 400 -0.09 3.85 -5.02
C PHE A 400 0.31 4.33 -3.62
N ASP A 401 -0.62 4.96 -2.90
CA ASP A 401 -0.34 5.46 -1.56
C ASP A 401 -0.51 4.38 -0.50
N GLU A 402 -1.30 3.35 -0.78
CA GLU A 402 -1.57 2.27 0.16
C GLU A 402 -0.49 1.17 0.13
N ILE A 403 0.06 0.84 -1.03
CA ILE A 403 1.17 -0.12 -1.19
C ILE A 403 2.31 0.10 -0.17
N PRO A 404 2.93 1.29 -0.06
CA PRO A 404 4.02 1.51 0.89
C PRO A 404 3.58 1.41 2.35
N LEU A 405 2.30 1.68 2.67
CA LEU A 405 1.76 1.54 4.03
C LEU A 405 1.61 0.06 4.41
N VAL A 406 1.07 -0.76 3.51
CA VAL A 406 1.00 -2.22 3.70
C VAL A 406 2.40 -2.80 3.86
N MET A 407 3.33 -2.44 3.00
CA MET A 407 4.72 -2.91 3.10
C MET A 407 5.39 -2.47 4.41
N ARG A 408 5.08 -1.28 4.94
CA ARG A 408 5.56 -0.84 6.25
C ARG A 408 4.97 -1.70 7.37
N SER A 409 3.66 -1.95 7.34
CA SER A 409 2.96 -2.77 8.35
C SER A 409 3.56 -4.17 8.42
N LEU A 410 3.78 -4.81 7.27
CA LEU A 410 4.43 -6.12 7.19
C LEU A 410 5.85 -6.14 7.75
N ARG A 411 6.68 -5.12 7.46
CA ARG A 411 8.03 -5.00 8.05
C ARG A 411 8.03 -4.84 9.57
N GLN A 412 6.97 -4.25 10.13
CA GLN A 412 6.83 -4.07 11.58
C GLN A 412 6.31 -5.33 12.26
N ALA A 413 5.45 -6.10 11.61
CA ALA A 413 4.91 -7.36 12.14
C ALA A 413 5.93 -8.51 12.14
N GLY A 414 6.92 -8.47 11.25
CA GLY A 414 8.02 -9.43 11.20
C GLY A 414 9.22 -9.13 12.13
N ARG A 415 9.15 -8.06 12.92
CA ARG A 415 10.10 -7.72 13.99
C ARG A 415 9.48 -8.02 15.34
#